data_AF-A0A2E4YBA2-F1
#
_entry.id   AF-A0A2E4YBA2-F1
#
_cell.length_a   1.000
_cell.length_b   1.000
_cell.length_c   1.000
_cell.angle_alpha   90.00
_cell.angle_beta   90.00
_cell.angle_gamma   90.00
#
_symmetry.space_group_name_H-M   'P 1'
#
loop_
_entity.id
_entity.type
_entity.pdbx_description
1 polymer ?
#
loop_
_entity_poly.entity_id
_entity_poly.type
_entity_poly.pdbx_seq_one_letter_code
_entity_poly.pdbx_strand_id
1 'polypeptide(L)'
;MEKIKPLLERSSKKLRKGSNESLIAVGQTEYRGGAQKAARVEESEADIESESVPDRVDAINQIFAEFEFAYHNQYHKAFADTESLAIAKKYWLSSLEHYQPTQIVRAAKKVIRSQDYLPSIAILVRACEESFDLFGLPAPRNAYLEACSAPSPKRDFHWSHPAVYLAGASTDWFTLANERESIAFPRFQYHYDQLCKRVMSGEDLTLPITQALPEKTEQTLTAEERQAHIAQIRKELGL
;
A
#
# COMPACT_ATOMS: atom_id res chain seq x y z
N MET A 1 -3.73 -60.12 23.99
CA MET A 1 -4.47 -58.82 23.91
C MET A 1 -5.34 -58.83 22.65
N GLU A 2 -6.38 -59.66 22.62
CA GLU A 2 -7.26 -59.86 21.44
C GLU A 2 -8.74 -59.66 21.81
N LYS A 3 -9.15 -58.45 22.21
CA LYS A 3 -10.56 -58.18 22.57
C LYS A 3 -11.08 -56.79 22.17
N ILE A 4 -10.64 -56.21 21.04
CA ILE A 4 -11.14 -54.89 20.59
C ILE A 4 -11.84 -54.93 19.21
N LYS A 5 -11.66 -55.99 18.41
CA LYS A 5 -12.30 -56.09 17.09
C LYS A 5 -13.83 -56.30 17.05
N PRO A 6 -14.54 -56.84 18.07
CA PRO A 6 -15.99 -57.11 17.91
C PRO A 6 -16.90 -55.91 18.23
N LEU A 7 -16.37 -54.74 18.61
CA LEU A 7 -17.20 -53.57 18.95
C LEU A 7 -17.49 -52.64 17.76
N LEU A 8 -16.68 -52.67 16.69
CA LEU A 8 -16.94 -51.87 15.49
C LEU A 8 -18.02 -52.46 14.57
N GLU A 9 -18.21 -53.79 14.57
CA GLU A 9 -19.25 -54.43 13.72
C GLU A 9 -20.68 -54.28 14.27
N ARG A 10 -20.85 -54.07 15.58
CA ARG A 10 -22.18 -53.83 16.17
C ARG A 10 -22.74 -52.44 15.84
N SER A 11 -21.87 -51.45 15.59
CA SER A 11 -22.30 -50.10 15.22
C SER A 11 -22.60 -49.97 13.73
N SER A 12 -21.89 -50.68 12.84
CA SER A 12 -22.17 -50.65 11.40
C SER A 12 -23.48 -51.35 11.02
N LYS A 13 -23.91 -52.36 11.80
CA LYS A 13 -25.17 -53.08 11.59
C LYS A 13 -26.42 -52.30 12.08
N LYS A 14 -26.23 -51.25 12.89
CA LYS A 14 -27.32 -50.36 13.37
C LYS A 14 -27.63 -49.18 12.43
N LEU A 15 -26.78 -48.89 11.45
CA LEU A 15 -26.95 -47.77 10.52
C LEU A 15 -27.52 -48.16 9.14
N ARG A 16 -27.98 -49.41 8.97
CA ARG A 16 -28.55 -49.92 7.69
C ARG A 16 -30.03 -50.29 7.74
N LYS A 17 -30.86 -49.62 8.57
CA LYS A 17 -32.31 -49.86 8.56
C LYS A 17 -33.11 -48.54 8.64
N GLY A 18 -33.71 -48.19 7.50
CA GLY A 18 -34.54 -47.01 7.21
C GLY A 18 -34.09 -46.41 5.87
N SER A 19 -34.33 -47.00 4.70
CA SER A 19 -35.62 -47.20 3.99
C SER A 19 -36.41 -45.90 3.77
N ASN A 20 -36.25 -45.36 2.56
CA ASN A 20 -37.24 -44.73 1.68
C ASN A 20 -38.52 -44.18 2.30
N GLU A 21 -38.67 -42.86 2.28
CA GLU A 21 -39.95 -42.20 2.01
C GLU A 21 -39.69 -40.81 1.42
N SER A 22 -39.70 -40.73 0.09
CA SER A 22 -39.77 -39.48 -0.66
C SER A 22 -41.24 -39.18 -0.95
N LEU A 23 -41.82 -38.19 -0.28
CA LEU A 23 -43.09 -37.60 -0.66
C LEU A 23 -42.84 -36.18 -1.13
N ILE A 24 -42.86 -36.01 -2.45
CA ILE A 24 -42.92 -34.73 -3.14
C ILE A 24 -44.36 -34.22 -3.02
N ALA A 25 -44.55 -33.08 -2.35
CA ALA A 25 -45.79 -32.30 -2.45
C ALA A 25 -45.44 -30.95 -3.08
N VAL A 26 -45.87 -30.79 -4.33
CA VAL A 26 -45.77 -29.57 -5.14
C VAL A 26 -46.83 -28.59 -4.65
N GLY A 27 -46.40 -27.54 -3.95
CA GLY A 27 -47.23 -26.37 -3.65
C GLY A 27 -47.10 -25.35 -4.78
N GLN A 28 -48.16 -25.18 -5.55
CA GLN A 28 -48.32 -24.12 -6.56
C GLN A 28 -48.58 -22.79 -5.83
N THR A 29 -47.76 -21.76 -6.09
CA THR A 29 -48.10 -20.38 -5.77
C THR A 29 -48.12 -19.56 -7.04
N GLU A 30 -49.30 -19.05 -7.35
CA GLU A 30 -49.66 -18.33 -8.55
C GLU A 30 -48.95 -16.98 -8.63
N TYR A 31 -48.44 -16.68 -9.82
CA TYR A 31 -47.99 -15.36 -10.22
C TYR A 31 -49.17 -14.39 -10.21
N ARG A 32 -49.10 -13.35 -9.37
CA ARG A 32 -49.95 -12.16 -9.50
C ARG A 32 -49.06 -10.95 -9.74
N GLY A 33 -49.06 -10.50 -10.99
CA GLY A 33 -48.42 -9.26 -11.41
C GLY A 33 -49.06 -8.04 -10.75
N GLY A 34 -48.22 -7.09 -10.39
CA GLY A 34 -48.59 -5.77 -9.87
C GLY A 34 -47.43 -4.82 -10.09
N ALA A 35 -47.53 -4.03 -11.15
CA ALA A 35 -46.59 -2.99 -11.51
C ALA A 35 -46.63 -1.83 -10.50
N GLN A 36 -45.47 -1.36 -10.05
CA GLN A 36 -45.34 0.00 -9.53
C GLN A 36 -43.95 0.59 -9.77
N LYS A 37 -43.91 1.38 -10.84
CA LYS A 37 -43.27 2.69 -11.02
C LYS A 37 -41.87 2.90 -10.46
N ALA A 38 -40.95 3.04 -11.43
CA ALA A 38 -39.76 3.85 -11.36
C ALA A 38 -40.03 5.24 -10.77
N ALA A 39 -39.33 5.57 -9.69
CA ALA A 39 -39.05 6.93 -9.26
C ALA A 39 -37.53 7.08 -9.23
N ARG A 40 -37.04 7.81 -10.22
CA ARG A 40 -35.67 8.32 -10.32
C ARG A 40 -35.48 9.36 -9.23
N VAL A 41 -34.50 9.14 -8.35
CA VAL A 41 -33.91 10.19 -7.51
C VAL A 41 -32.45 10.27 -7.91
N GLU A 42 -32.11 11.37 -8.57
CA GLU A 42 -30.75 11.88 -8.67
C GLU A 42 -30.48 12.69 -7.40
N GLU A 43 -29.46 12.28 -6.65
CA GLU A 43 -28.73 13.01 -5.60
C GLU A 43 -27.69 11.99 -5.11
N SER A 44 -26.41 12.26 -4.90
CA SER A 44 -25.61 13.47 -4.93
C SER A 44 -24.16 13.00 -4.81
N GLU A 45 -23.27 13.39 -5.72
CA GLU A 45 -21.82 13.24 -5.55
C GLU A 45 -21.36 14.20 -4.44
N ALA A 46 -21.43 13.76 -3.18
CA ALA A 46 -20.79 14.44 -2.05
C ALA A 46 -20.74 13.53 -0.82
N ASP A 47 -20.11 12.35 -0.92
CA ASP A 47 -19.66 11.57 0.24
C ASP A 47 -18.12 11.58 0.29
N ILE A 48 -17.56 12.76 0.56
CA ILE A 48 -16.25 12.88 1.17
C ILE A 48 -16.53 13.37 2.59
N GLU A 49 -16.52 12.44 3.56
CA GLU A 49 -16.30 12.62 5.01
C GLU A 49 -17.14 11.65 5.85
N SER A 50 -16.63 10.43 6.10
CA SER A 50 -16.74 9.66 7.39
C SER A 50 -16.56 8.12 7.29
N GLU A 51 -16.08 7.56 6.18
CA GLU A 51 -15.95 6.09 6.01
C GLU A 51 -14.62 5.49 6.52
N SER A 52 -13.70 6.28 7.08
CA SER A 52 -12.32 5.82 7.39
C SER A 52 -12.10 5.22 8.79
N VAL A 53 -13.00 5.49 9.74
CA VAL A 53 -12.90 5.01 11.13
C VAL A 53 -13.35 3.55 11.32
N PRO A 54 -14.45 3.06 10.69
CA PRO A 54 -14.87 1.66 10.84
C PRO A 54 -13.79 0.68 10.37
N ASP A 55 -13.17 0.95 9.22
CA ASP A 55 -12.15 0.08 8.62
C ASP A 55 -10.93 -0.15 9.53
N ARG A 56 -10.51 0.88 10.28
CA ARG A 56 -9.36 0.73 11.19
C ARG A 56 -9.71 -0.08 12.44
N VAL A 57 -10.92 0.11 12.97
CA VAL A 57 -11.42 -0.70 14.09
C VAL A 57 -11.54 -2.17 13.68
N ASP A 58 -12.03 -2.41 12.46
CA ASP A 58 -12.17 -3.75 11.89
C ASP A 58 -10.81 -4.41 11.64
N ALA A 59 -9.83 -3.66 11.11
CA ALA A 59 -8.46 -4.14 10.96
C ALA A 59 -7.83 -4.55 12.30
N ILE A 60 -8.04 -3.77 13.36
CA ILE A 60 -7.54 -4.12 14.69
C ILE A 60 -8.25 -5.36 15.25
N ASN A 61 -9.58 -5.43 15.12
CA ASN A 61 -10.33 -6.61 15.53
C ASN A 61 -9.85 -7.86 14.80
N GLN A 62 -9.60 -7.77 13.49
CA GLN A 62 -9.03 -8.85 12.70
C GLN A 62 -7.66 -9.29 13.23
N ILE A 63 -6.76 -8.34 13.52
CA ILE A 63 -5.41 -8.67 14.02
C ILE A 63 -5.45 -9.34 15.38
N PHE A 64 -6.32 -8.86 16.29
CA PHE A 64 -6.49 -9.51 17.58
C PHE A 64 -7.05 -10.93 17.44
N ALA A 65 -7.96 -11.17 16.50
CA ALA A 65 -8.41 -12.52 16.17
C ALA A 65 -7.26 -13.38 15.61
N GLU A 66 -6.45 -12.84 14.69
CA GLU A 66 -5.27 -13.55 14.16
C GLU A 66 -4.26 -13.88 15.28
N PHE A 67 -4.06 -12.98 16.25
CA PHE A 67 -3.20 -13.25 17.42
C PHE A 67 -3.79 -14.26 18.39
N GLU A 68 -5.11 -14.28 18.57
CA GLU A 68 -5.78 -15.29 19.39
C GLU A 68 -5.56 -16.70 18.81
N PHE A 69 -5.63 -16.85 17.48
CA PHE A 69 -5.34 -18.12 16.81
C PHE A 69 -3.85 -18.47 16.83
N ALA A 70 -2.96 -17.51 16.53
CA ALA A 70 -1.53 -17.77 16.45
C ALA A 70 -0.88 -18.01 17.82
N TYR A 71 -1.33 -17.31 18.87
CA TYR A 71 -0.70 -17.26 20.19
C TYR A 71 -1.65 -17.62 21.33
N HIS A 72 -2.62 -18.52 21.09
CA HIS A 72 -3.72 -18.88 22.00
C HIS A 72 -3.41 -18.84 23.50
N ASN A 73 -2.41 -19.60 23.97
CA ASN A 73 -2.05 -19.67 25.39
C ASN A 73 -1.48 -18.34 25.94
N GLN A 74 -0.66 -17.62 25.15
CA GLN A 74 -0.09 -16.34 25.58
C GLN A 74 -1.16 -15.25 25.55
N TYR A 75 -2.04 -15.29 24.54
CA TYR A 75 -3.13 -14.35 24.35
C TYR A 75 -4.13 -14.39 25.52
N HIS A 76 -4.64 -15.56 25.90
CA HIS A 76 -5.55 -15.67 27.04
C HIS A 76 -4.89 -15.37 28.40
N LYS A 77 -3.57 -15.55 28.52
CA LYS A 77 -2.83 -15.12 29.71
C LYS A 77 -2.67 -13.60 29.79
N ALA A 78 -2.43 -12.94 28.66
CA ALA A 78 -2.27 -11.49 28.59
C ALA A 78 -3.62 -10.76 28.67
N PHE A 79 -4.68 -11.34 28.10
CA PHE A 79 -6.02 -10.77 27.99
C PHE A 79 -7.07 -11.70 28.60
N ALA A 80 -6.91 -12.02 29.88
CA ALA A 80 -7.83 -12.92 30.59
C ALA A 80 -9.23 -12.29 30.79
N ASP A 81 -9.29 -10.97 30.89
CA ASP A 81 -10.52 -10.22 31.11
C ASP A 81 -10.94 -9.42 29.87
N THR A 82 -12.25 -9.32 29.68
CA THR A 82 -12.88 -8.61 28.56
C THR A 82 -12.62 -7.11 28.60
N GLU A 83 -12.55 -6.49 29.78
CA GLU A 83 -12.23 -5.06 29.90
C GLU A 83 -10.77 -4.80 29.52
N SER A 84 -9.86 -5.68 29.96
CA SER A 84 -8.44 -5.62 29.61
C SER A 84 -8.21 -5.70 28.10
N LEU A 85 -8.94 -6.59 27.41
CA LEU A 85 -8.91 -6.70 25.95
C LEU A 85 -9.42 -5.41 25.28
N ALA A 86 -10.53 -4.84 25.77
CA ALA A 86 -11.09 -3.60 25.22
C ALA A 86 -10.12 -2.41 25.39
N ILE A 87 -9.47 -2.29 26.55
CA ILE A 87 -8.45 -1.26 26.81
C ILE A 87 -7.26 -1.45 25.87
N ALA A 88 -6.79 -2.68 25.69
CA ALA A 88 -5.69 -2.97 24.77
C ALA A 88 -6.03 -2.59 23.32
N LYS A 89 -7.21 -2.97 22.82
CA LYS A 89 -7.67 -2.58 21.48
C LYS A 89 -7.74 -1.06 21.32
N LYS A 90 -8.27 -0.35 22.31
CA LYS A 90 -8.33 1.12 22.29
C LYS A 90 -6.94 1.75 22.28
N TYR A 91 -6.02 1.22 23.07
CA TYR A 91 -4.62 1.67 23.09
C TYR A 91 -3.96 1.44 21.72
N TRP A 92 -4.14 0.26 21.13
CA TRP A 92 -3.59 -0.05 19.80
C TRP A 92 -4.19 0.82 18.70
N LEU A 93 -5.50 1.11 18.78
CA LEU A 93 -6.18 2.03 17.86
C LEU A 93 -5.61 3.44 17.90
N SER A 94 -5.28 3.94 19.10
CA SER A 94 -4.66 5.26 19.25
C SER A 94 -3.21 5.29 18.76
N SER A 95 -2.44 4.23 18.98
CA SER A 95 -1.04 4.18 18.54
C SER A 95 -0.89 3.94 17.04
N LEU A 96 -1.89 3.34 16.39
CA LEU A 96 -1.89 3.03 14.96
C LEU A 96 -2.75 3.99 14.12
N GLU A 97 -3.11 5.15 14.67
CA GLU A 97 -3.99 6.12 14.03
C GLU A 97 -3.44 6.65 12.69
N HIS A 98 -2.11 6.77 12.58
CA HIS A 98 -1.44 7.29 11.39
C HIS A 98 -1.20 6.26 10.28
N TYR A 99 -1.58 4.99 10.49
CA TYR A 99 -1.34 3.91 9.54
C TYR A 99 -2.63 3.48 8.86
N GLN A 100 -2.51 3.09 7.59
CA GLN A 100 -3.64 2.58 6.81
C GLN A 100 -4.10 1.20 7.31
N PRO A 101 -5.41 0.87 7.31
CA PRO A 101 -5.92 -0.42 7.77
C PRO A 101 -5.25 -1.62 7.08
N THR A 102 -5.03 -1.54 5.77
CA THR A 102 -4.36 -2.57 4.97
C THR A 102 -2.89 -2.79 5.38
N GLN A 103 -2.19 -1.71 5.75
CA GLN A 103 -0.82 -1.74 6.26
C GLN A 103 -0.75 -2.46 7.60
N ILE A 104 -1.66 -2.14 8.52
CA ILE A 104 -1.75 -2.73 9.85
C ILE A 104 -1.95 -4.26 9.78
N VAL A 105 -2.90 -4.72 8.94
CA VAL A 105 -3.18 -6.17 8.77
C VAL A 105 -1.98 -6.91 8.15
N ARG A 106 -1.34 -6.34 7.12
CA ARG A 106 -0.20 -7.00 6.48
C ARG A 106 1.03 -7.03 7.39
N ALA A 107 1.27 -5.96 8.15
CA ALA A 107 2.32 -5.89 9.15
C ALA A 107 2.11 -6.98 10.22
N ALA A 108 0.89 -7.13 10.74
CA ALA A 108 0.57 -8.19 11.70
C ALA A 108 0.85 -9.58 11.14
N LYS A 109 0.45 -9.88 9.90
CA LYS A 109 0.75 -11.15 9.23
C LYS A 109 2.25 -11.41 9.08
N LYS A 110 3.04 -10.37 8.78
CA LYS A 110 4.51 -10.46 8.72
C LYS A 110 5.10 -10.77 10.11
N VAL A 111 4.59 -10.12 11.15
CA VAL A 111 5.03 -10.36 12.54
C VAL A 111 4.69 -11.78 12.99
N ILE A 112 3.47 -12.26 12.73
CA ILE A 112 3.05 -13.63 13.08
C ILE A 112 3.96 -14.70 12.45
N ARG A 113 4.44 -14.45 11.23
CA ARG A 113 5.35 -15.37 10.52
C ARG A 113 6.79 -15.33 11.02
N SER A 114 7.19 -14.26 11.71
CA SER A 114 8.58 -14.03 12.10
C SER A 114 8.82 -14.20 13.60
N GLN A 115 7.79 -14.04 14.43
CA GLN A 115 7.90 -14.07 15.89
C GLN A 115 7.19 -15.30 16.47
N ASP A 116 7.86 -16.00 17.38
CA ASP A 116 7.31 -17.16 18.08
C ASP A 116 6.43 -16.77 19.28
N TYR A 117 6.49 -15.50 19.71
CA TYR A 117 5.80 -14.97 20.88
C TYR A 117 4.83 -13.86 20.51
N LEU A 118 3.86 -13.62 21.40
CA LEU A 118 2.89 -12.53 21.22
C LEU A 118 3.65 -11.20 21.12
N PRO A 119 3.56 -10.48 19.98
CA PRO A 119 4.34 -9.28 19.77
C PRO A 119 3.83 -8.12 20.63
N SER A 120 4.76 -7.23 21.02
CA SER A 120 4.40 -5.94 21.59
C SER A 120 3.96 -4.98 20.49
N ILE A 121 3.25 -3.91 20.87
CA ILE A 121 2.81 -2.88 19.92
C ILE A 121 3.99 -2.24 19.17
N ALA A 122 5.15 -2.10 19.82
CA ALA A 122 6.33 -1.51 19.19
C ALA A 122 6.87 -2.37 18.03
N ILE A 123 6.75 -3.70 18.13
CA ILE A 123 7.12 -4.61 17.03
C ILE A 123 6.15 -4.42 15.86
N LEU A 124 4.85 -4.29 16.14
CA LEU A 124 3.87 -4.04 15.09
C LEU A 124 4.09 -2.68 14.40
N VAL A 125 4.36 -1.62 15.17
CA VAL A 125 4.67 -0.28 14.62
C VAL A 125 5.88 -0.34 13.69
N ARG A 126 6.98 -0.97 14.12
CA ARG A 126 8.16 -1.16 13.26
C ARG A 126 7.84 -1.97 12.00
N ALA A 127 7.02 -3.02 12.12
CA ALA A 127 6.60 -3.79 10.96
C ALA A 127 5.74 -2.97 9.99
N CYS A 128 4.90 -2.04 10.49
CA CYS A 128 4.19 -1.08 9.66
C CYS A 128 5.16 -0.14 8.94
N GLU A 129 6.15 0.41 9.64
CA GLU A 129 7.19 1.28 9.04
C GLU A 129 8.01 0.56 7.97
N GLU A 130 8.29 -0.72 8.13
CA GLU A 130 9.03 -1.52 7.14
C GLU A 130 8.19 -1.95 5.93
N SER A 131 6.88 -1.69 5.92
CA SER A 131 5.96 -2.16 4.87
C SER A 131 5.99 -1.29 3.61
N PHE A 132 7.18 -0.91 3.14
CA PHE A 132 7.40 -0.11 1.93
C PHE A 132 6.82 -0.75 0.66
N ASP A 133 6.86 -2.08 0.58
CA ASP A 133 6.37 -2.86 -0.56
C ASP A 133 4.88 -2.63 -0.87
N LEU A 134 4.07 -2.23 0.12
CA LEU A 134 2.65 -1.93 -0.09
C LEU A 134 2.42 -0.70 -0.94
N PHE A 135 3.34 0.26 -0.86
CA PHE A 135 3.26 1.54 -1.54
C PHE A 135 4.10 1.54 -2.83
N GLY A 136 4.62 0.38 -3.26
CA GLY A 136 5.52 0.28 -4.41
C GLY A 136 6.88 0.96 -4.18
N LEU A 137 7.23 1.25 -2.92
CA LEU A 137 8.48 1.90 -2.56
C LEU A 137 9.62 0.86 -2.55
N PRO A 138 10.67 1.01 -3.36
CA PRO A 138 11.82 0.10 -3.32
C PRO A 138 12.58 0.22 -1.99
N ALA A 139 13.31 -0.84 -1.62
CA ALA A 139 14.20 -0.79 -0.46
C ALA A 139 15.22 0.36 -0.59
N PRO A 140 15.62 1.04 0.50
CA PRO A 140 16.47 2.24 0.44
C PRO A 140 17.77 2.05 -0.34
N ARG A 141 18.39 0.87 -0.22
CA ARG A 141 19.61 0.52 -0.96
C ARG A 141 19.35 0.35 -2.46
N ASN A 142 18.22 -0.26 -2.84
CA ASN A 142 17.86 -0.43 -4.25
C ASN A 142 17.48 0.92 -4.87
N ALA A 143 16.74 1.76 -4.14
CA ALA A 143 16.43 3.14 -4.52
C ALA A 143 17.71 3.96 -4.76
N TYR A 144 18.70 3.82 -3.89
CA TYR A 144 20.00 4.48 -4.05
C TYR A 144 20.75 4.00 -5.30
N LEU A 145 20.80 2.68 -5.55
CA LEU A 145 21.45 2.13 -6.74
C LEU A 145 20.76 2.58 -8.03
N GLU A 146 19.43 2.66 -8.03
CA GLU A 146 18.65 3.22 -9.13
C GLU A 146 19.00 4.70 -9.36
N ALA A 147 19.05 5.50 -8.29
CA ALA A 147 19.42 6.91 -8.34
C ALA A 147 20.83 7.15 -8.90
N CYS A 148 21.80 6.30 -8.53
CA CYS A 148 23.18 6.35 -9.02
C CYS A 148 23.31 5.86 -10.47
N SER A 149 22.52 4.88 -10.90
CA SER A 149 22.58 4.31 -12.25
C SER A 149 21.78 5.09 -13.29
N ALA A 150 20.87 5.98 -12.87
CA ALA A 150 20.02 6.75 -13.77
C ALA A 150 20.84 7.70 -14.68
N PRO A 151 20.73 7.56 -16.02
CA PRO A 151 21.41 8.43 -16.98
C PRO A 151 20.86 9.87 -16.93
N SER A 152 21.66 10.82 -17.42
CA SER A 152 21.19 12.18 -17.67
C SER A 152 20.46 12.24 -19.02
N PRO A 153 19.26 12.82 -19.13
CA PRO A 153 18.50 13.59 -18.13
C PRO A 153 17.73 12.70 -17.13
N LYS A 154 17.93 12.96 -15.83
CA LYS A 154 17.29 12.20 -14.73
C LYS A 154 15.77 12.36 -14.64
N ARG A 155 15.18 13.32 -15.36
CA ARG A 155 13.73 13.58 -15.38
C ARG A 155 12.96 12.68 -16.35
N ASP A 156 13.60 12.20 -17.42
CA ASP A 156 13.00 11.33 -18.45
C ASP A 156 13.21 9.84 -18.14
N PHE A 157 13.84 9.54 -17.01
CA PHE A 157 14.08 8.18 -16.57
C PHE A 157 12.80 7.55 -16.01
N HIS A 158 12.61 6.25 -16.29
CA HIS A 158 11.47 5.49 -15.78
C HIS A 158 11.76 5.04 -14.34
N TRP A 159 11.49 5.93 -13.39
CA TRP A 159 11.68 5.68 -11.98
C TRP A 159 10.71 4.61 -11.46
N SER A 160 11.21 3.69 -10.63
CA SER A 160 10.39 2.69 -9.93
C SER A 160 9.33 3.36 -9.06
N HIS A 161 9.69 4.48 -8.42
CA HIS A 161 8.78 5.28 -7.62
C HIS A 161 9.19 6.76 -7.63
N PRO A 162 8.24 7.73 -7.68
CA PRO A 162 8.53 9.17 -7.60
C PRO A 162 9.41 9.58 -6.41
N ALA A 163 9.26 8.88 -5.27
CA ALA A 163 10.07 9.08 -4.07
C ALA A 163 11.58 8.92 -4.34
N VAL A 164 11.99 8.02 -5.24
CA VAL A 164 13.41 7.80 -5.58
C VAL A 164 13.99 9.05 -6.24
N TYR A 165 13.27 9.60 -7.21
CA TYR A 165 13.65 10.84 -7.88
C TYR A 165 13.72 12.02 -6.92
N LEU A 166 12.70 12.20 -6.07
CA LEU A 166 12.65 13.31 -5.12
C LEU A 166 13.73 13.20 -4.03
N ALA A 167 14.05 11.98 -3.58
CA ALA A 167 15.13 11.75 -2.64
C ALA A 167 16.49 12.08 -3.26
N GLY A 168 16.70 11.68 -4.52
CA GLY A 168 17.92 11.99 -5.26
C GLY A 168 18.07 13.49 -5.53
N ALA A 169 16.99 14.17 -5.89
CA ALA A 169 16.97 15.61 -6.06
C ALA A 169 17.27 16.36 -4.74
N SER A 170 16.73 15.87 -3.61
CA SER A 170 16.96 16.45 -2.28
C SER A 170 18.39 16.25 -1.78
N THR A 171 19.01 15.13 -2.14
CA THR A 171 20.40 14.77 -1.75
C THR A 171 21.45 15.43 -2.64
N ASP A 172 21.02 16.06 -3.72
CA ASP A 172 21.82 16.55 -4.84
C ASP A 172 22.44 15.43 -5.71
N TRP A 173 22.12 15.50 -7.01
CA TRP A 173 22.57 14.56 -8.02
C TRP A 173 24.08 14.61 -8.24
N PHE A 174 24.72 15.77 -8.05
CA PHE A 174 26.17 15.90 -8.17
C PHE A 174 26.88 15.17 -7.03
N THR A 175 26.37 15.34 -5.80
CA THR A 175 26.83 14.61 -4.62
C THR A 175 26.69 13.10 -4.82
N LEU A 176 25.54 12.62 -5.33
CA LEU A 176 25.31 11.19 -5.59
C LEU A 176 26.23 10.59 -6.66
N ALA A 177 26.70 11.39 -7.61
CA ALA A 177 27.55 10.92 -8.70
C ALA A 177 29.05 10.91 -8.34
N ASN A 178 29.49 11.85 -7.49
CA ASN A 178 30.91 12.09 -7.24
C ASN A 178 31.41 11.62 -5.88
N GLU A 179 30.55 11.52 -4.87
CA GLU A 179 30.95 11.11 -3.53
C GLU A 179 30.98 9.59 -3.36
N ARG A 180 31.69 9.14 -2.33
CA ARG A 180 31.72 7.72 -1.95
C ARG A 180 30.38 7.30 -1.34
N GLU A 181 29.99 6.03 -1.56
CA GLU A 181 28.76 5.43 -1.03
C GLU A 181 28.63 5.63 0.49
N SER A 182 29.73 5.53 1.25
CA SER A 182 29.70 5.71 2.71
C SER A 182 29.26 7.11 3.18
N ILE A 183 29.36 8.14 2.32
CA ILE A 183 28.95 9.51 2.61
C ILE A 183 27.61 9.83 1.95
N ALA A 184 27.44 9.43 0.69
CA ALA A 184 26.25 9.72 -0.09
C ALA A 184 25.02 8.89 0.36
N PHE A 185 25.21 7.61 0.69
CA PHE A 185 24.11 6.71 1.05
C PHE A 185 23.36 7.14 2.32
N PRO A 186 24.02 7.49 3.45
CA PRO A 186 23.28 7.93 4.65
C PRO A 186 22.46 9.21 4.43
N ARG A 187 22.97 10.15 3.60
CA ARG A 187 22.23 11.38 3.25
C ARG A 187 21.01 11.05 2.40
N PHE A 188 21.19 10.21 1.38
CA PHE A 188 20.09 9.74 0.55
C PHE A 188 19.04 9.00 1.36
N GLN A 189 19.48 8.08 2.22
CA GLN A 189 18.60 7.29 3.09
C GLN A 189 17.77 8.18 4.00
N TYR A 190 18.36 9.23 4.57
CA TYR A 190 17.63 10.19 5.41
C TYR A 190 16.51 10.88 4.62
N HIS A 191 16.80 11.40 3.43
CA HIS A 191 15.78 12.05 2.59
C HIS A 191 14.72 11.07 2.09
N TYR A 192 15.14 9.86 1.72
CA TYR A 192 14.26 8.81 1.25
C TYR A 192 13.29 8.35 2.34
N ASP A 193 13.76 8.13 3.57
CA ASP A 193 12.92 7.73 4.71
C ASP A 193 11.83 8.77 5.03
N GLN A 194 12.19 10.06 4.99
CA GLN A 194 11.23 11.14 5.19
C GLN A 194 10.16 11.18 4.08
N LEU A 195 10.55 10.93 2.83
CA LEU A 195 9.61 10.86 1.71
C LEU A 195 8.72 9.61 1.81
N CYS A 196 9.27 8.46 2.22
CA CYS A 196 8.48 7.26 2.46
C CYS A 196 7.41 7.48 3.53
N LYS A 197 7.76 8.16 4.64
CA LYS A 197 6.79 8.51 5.69
C LYS A 197 5.66 9.41 5.18
N ARG A 198 5.98 10.37 4.31
CA ARG A 198 4.98 11.24 3.66
C ARG A 198 4.04 10.46 2.74
N VAL A 199 4.59 9.56 1.92
CA VAL A 199 3.78 8.65 1.08
C VAL A 199 2.88 7.76 1.93
N MET A 200 3.40 7.21 3.03
CA MET A 200 2.61 6.40 3.96
C MET A 200 1.49 7.19 4.63
N SER A 201 1.68 8.48 4.88
CA SER A 201 0.63 9.38 5.38
C SER A 201 -0.42 9.75 4.32
N GLY A 202 -0.26 9.29 3.08
CA GLY A 202 -1.20 9.55 1.98
C GLY A 202 -0.89 10.82 1.18
N GLU A 203 0.33 11.36 1.27
CA GLU A 203 0.73 12.49 0.44
C GLU A 203 1.16 12.00 -0.95
N ASP A 204 0.50 12.52 -1.99
CA ASP A 204 0.87 12.25 -3.38
C ASP A 204 2.16 12.99 -3.75
N LEU A 205 3.22 12.21 -3.97
CA LEU A 205 4.48 12.73 -4.49
C LEU A 205 4.34 13.00 -5.99
N THR A 206 3.93 14.21 -6.33
CA THR A 206 3.92 14.66 -7.72
C THR A 206 5.34 14.92 -8.20
N LEU A 207 5.74 14.23 -9.27
CA LEU A 207 6.95 14.60 -10.00
C LEU A 207 6.73 15.97 -10.65
N PRO A 208 7.73 16.86 -10.64
CA PRO A 208 7.62 18.14 -11.33
C PRO A 208 7.54 17.88 -12.85
N ILE A 209 6.31 17.87 -13.37
CA ILE A 209 6.03 17.85 -14.80
C ILE A 209 6.57 19.16 -15.35
N THR A 210 7.62 19.09 -16.18
CA THR A 210 8.02 20.27 -16.94
C THR A 210 7.08 20.34 -18.14
N GLN A 211 6.26 21.40 -18.20
CA GLN A 211 5.66 21.82 -19.46
C GLN A 211 6.79 21.90 -20.47
N ALA A 212 6.69 21.18 -21.59
CA ALA A 212 7.69 21.22 -22.63
C ALA A 212 8.06 22.69 -22.90
N LEU A 213 9.35 23.02 -22.79
CA LEU A 213 9.81 24.31 -23.30
C LEU A 213 9.28 24.37 -24.75
N PRO A 214 8.58 25.44 -25.16
CA PRO A 214 8.14 25.55 -26.53
C PRO A 214 9.36 25.32 -27.40
N GLU A 215 9.25 24.43 -28.41
CA GLU A 215 10.32 24.20 -29.35
C GLU A 215 10.87 25.56 -29.73
N LYS A 216 12.10 25.87 -29.31
CA LYS A 216 12.85 26.93 -29.95
C LYS A 216 13.07 26.38 -31.35
N THR A 217 12.14 26.67 -32.25
CA THR A 217 12.38 26.66 -33.66
C THR A 217 13.51 27.66 -33.84
N GLU A 218 14.74 27.18 -33.78
CA GLU A 218 15.87 27.89 -34.34
C GLU A 218 15.53 28.04 -35.81
N GLN A 219 14.84 29.14 -36.16
CA GLN A 219 14.71 29.57 -37.52
C GLN A 219 16.12 29.91 -37.96
N THR A 220 16.80 28.91 -38.53
CA THR A 220 18.09 29.14 -39.17
C THR A 220 17.84 30.15 -40.27
N LEU A 221 18.29 31.38 -40.07
CA LEU A 221 18.30 32.41 -41.11
C LEU A 221 18.89 31.78 -42.38
N THR A 222 18.17 31.93 -43.48
CA THR A 222 18.64 31.44 -44.78
C THR A 222 19.96 32.13 -45.13
N ALA A 223 20.75 31.53 -46.03
CA ALA A 223 22.08 32.05 -46.37
C ALA A 223 22.06 33.53 -46.81
N GLU A 224 20.99 33.93 -47.51
CA GLU A 224 20.76 35.29 -47.98
C GLU A 224 20.45 36.25 -46.82
N GLU A 225 19.59 35.85 -45.88
CA GLU A 225 19.26 36.65 -44.69
C GLU A 225 20.46 36.82 -43.77
N ARG A 226 21.32 35.79 -43.63
CA ARG A 226 22.57 35.90 -42.87
C ARG A 226 23.54 36.89 -43.51
N GLN A 227 23.67 36.88 -44.83
CA GLN A 227 24.55 37.82 -45.54
C GLN A 227 24.03 39.26 -45.45
N ALA A 228 22.72 39.46 -45.60
CA ALA A 228 22.10 40.77 -45.42
C ALA A 228 22.27 41.28 -43.99
N HIS A 229 22.11 40.42 -42.99
CA HIS A 229 22.27 40.81 -41.58
C HIS A 229 23.73 41.15 -41.24
N ILE A 230 24.69 40.39 -41.77
CA ILE A 230 26.12 40.70 -41.61
C ILE A 230 26.49 42.00 -42.34
N ALA A 231 25.95 42.26 -43.54
CA ALA A 231 26.17 43.50 -44.27
C ALA A 231 25.59 44.72 -43.53
N GLN A 232 24.41 44.57 -42.91
CA GLN A 232 23.80 45.57 -42.05
C GLN A 232 24.70 45.88 -40.85
N ILE A 233 25.19 44.85 -40.16
CA ILE A 233 26.09 44.99 -38.99
C ILE A 233 27.42 45.65 -39.39
N ARG A 234 27.99 45.31 -40.55
CA ARG A 234 29.21 45.96 -41.07
C ARG A 234 29.01 47.45 -41.34
N LYS A 235 27.86 47.81 -41.93
CA LYS A 235 27.49 49.19 -42.20
C LYS A 235 27.29 50.02 -40.92
N GLU A 236 26.69 49.41 -39.89
CA GLU A 236 26.53 50.04 -38.57
C GLU A 236 27.86 50.21 -37.83
N LEU A 237 28.83 49.31 -38.04
CA LEU A 237 30.17 49.37 -37.46
C LEU A 237 31.19 50.18 -38.28
N GLY A 238 30.79 50.73 -39.44
CA GLY A 238 31.65 51.59 -40.26
C GLY A 238 32.83 50.90 -40.94
N LEU A 239 32.72 49.58 -41.19
CA LEU A 239 33.68 48.74 -41.92
C LEU A 239 33.22 48.52 -43.36
#